data_AF-A0A4R9G8U7-F1
#
_entry.id   AF-A0A4R9G8U7-F1
#
_cell.length_a   1.000
_cell.length_b   1.000
_cell.length_c   1.000
_cell.angle_alpha   90.00
_cell.angle_beta   90.00
_cell.angle_gamma   90.00
#
_symmetry.space_group_name_H-M   'P 1'
#
loop_
_entity.id
_entity.type
_entity.pdbx_description
1 polymer ?
#
loop_
_entity_poly.entity_id
_entity_poly.type
_entity_poly.pdbx_seq_one_letter_code
_entity_poly.pdbx_strand_id
1 'polypeptide(L)'
;MGPIPSYNFIFYRIRFPFRRIAIYFLLLWGLHGCSSPQVSTYEEHNDHSEFIPSCLNFLAGEDSYITLADHKALDELKHSAEDHASNSVIIGELYYDLSAREGRHFHLDPDDLITYYKPRTVILGGWEMIQHLCARHIRHEIERGFLRSGLIVRKDAASIREAENIANENLALYLKFAEVAKGKPSHVRNFLFIPISKLVKRKDKTYFPSCNLLERLGTPIVNGLQGNKKDRGAMTAWTEMMLAVTNYSITHQQECKVTVRTPLRSFHKSEESEFKNPSQSSSKSKRTVSKTRYTARKRR
;
A
#
# COMPACT_ATOMS: atom_id res chain seq x y z
N MET A 1 -10.22 99.67 -4.67
CA MET A 1 -9.12 99.38 -3.72
C MET A 1 -9.71 98.49 -2.63
N GLY A 2 -9.28 97.26 -2.35
CA GLY A 2 -8.17 96.46 -2.89
C GLY A 2 -8.58 94.98 -3.03
N PRO A 3 -7.67 94.10 -3.50
CA PRO A 3 -7.99 92.71 -3.79
C PRO A 3 -7.93 91.84 -2.52
N ILE A 4 -8.87 90.89 -2.39
CA ILE A 4 -8.84 89.83 -1.36
C ILE A 4 -8.21 88.58 -2.01
N PRO A 5 -7.32 87.84 -1.31
CA PRO A 5 -6.45 86.85 -1.93
C PRO A 5 -7.17 85.54 -2.23
N SER A 6 -6.87 84.98 -3.38
CA SER A 6 -7.21 83.63 -3.82
C SER A 6 -6.52 82.56 -2.97
N TYR A 7 -7.29 81.82 -2.19
CA TYR A 7 -6.83 80.59 -1.54
C TYR A 7 -6.91 79.41 -2.51
N ASN A 8 -5.75 78.90 -2.92
CA ASN A 8 -5.62 77.63 -3.64
C ASN A 8 -5.94 76.46 -2.70
N PHE A 9 -7.09 75.81 -2.89
CA PHE A 9 -7.34 74.48 -2.32
C PHE A 9 -6.56 73.43 -3.12
N ILE A 10 -5.39 73.04 -2.59
CA ILE A 10 -4.67 71.86 -3.06
C ILE A 10 -5.43 70.63 -2.53
N PHE A 11 -6.22 70.00 -3.40
CA PHE A 11 -6.72 68.64 -3.16
C PHE A 11 -5.54 67.66 -3.20
N TYR A 12 -5.00 67.31 -2.03
CA TYR A 12 -4.18 66.10 -1.89
C TYR A 12 -5.06 64.89 -2.15
N ARG A 13 -5.03 64.41 -3.39
CA ARG A 13 -5.65 63.15 -3.80
C ARG A 13 -4.83 62.01 -3.21
N ILE A 14 -5.11 61.64 -1.95
CA ILE A 14 -4.55 60.44 -1.33
C ILE A 14 -5.15 59.23 -2.05
N ARG A 15 -4.45 58.77 -3.10
CA ARG A 15 -4.67 57.47 -3.73
C ARG A 15 -4.21 56.39 -2.75
N PHE A 16 -5.09 56.02 -1.83
CA PHE A 16 -4.93 54.75 -1.11
C PHE A 16 -4.90 53.61 -2.14
N PRO A 17 -3.88 52.74 -2.13
CA PRO A 17 -3.77 51.66 -3.10
C PRO A 17 -4.71 50.52 -2.69
N PHE A 18 -6.00 50.66 -2.99
CA PHE A 18 -7.01 49.59 -2.84
C PHE A 18 -6.57 48.27 -3.49
N ARG A 19 -5.70 48.33 -4.51
CA ARG A 19 -5.11 47.15 -5.15
C ARG A 19 -4.17 46.33 -4.27
N ARG A 20 -3.49 46.93 -3.29
CA ARG A 20 -2.57 46.18 -2.41
C ARG A 20 -3.32 45.42 -1.32
N ILE A 21 -4.40 45.97 -0.79
CA ILE A 21 -5.23 45.30 0.25
C ILE A 21 -5.99 44.10 -0.33
N ALA A 22 -6.46 44.20 -1.58
CA ALA A 22 -7.12 43.08 -2.27
C ALA A 22 -6.20 41.86 -2.48
N ILE A 23 -4.90 42.09 -2.71
CA ILE A 23 -3.90 41.01 -2.86
C ILE A 23 -3.63 40.33 -1.51
N TYR A 24 -3.58 41.09 -0.42
CA TYR A 24 -3.47 40.50 0.93
C TYR A 24 -4.71 39.68 1.32
N PHE A 25 -5.91 40.13 0.97
CA PHE A 25 -7.14 39.35 1.20
C PHE A 25 -7.20 38.06 0.36
N LEU A 26 -6.75 38.10 -0.90
CA LEU A 26 -6.65 36.90 -1.76
C LEU A 26 -5.58 35.92 -1.26
N LEU A 27 -4.47 36.40 -0.69
CA LEU A 27 -3.44 35.55 -0.09
C LEU A 27 -3.88 34.96 1.26
N LEU A 28 -4.65 35.69 2.06
CA LEU A 28 -5.22 35.16 3.32
C LEU A 28 -6.34 34.14 3.09
N TRP A 29 -7.18 34.33 2.07
CA TRP A 29 -8.19 33.33 1.69
C TRP A 29 -7.59 32.05 1.07
N GLY A 30 -6.36 32.12 0.53
CA GLY A 30 -5.63 30.95 0.05
C GLY A 30 -5.05 30.05 1.16
N LEU A 31 -5.02 30.53 2.42
CA LEU A 31 -4.40 29.81 3.54
C LEU A 31 -5.40 29.19 4.52
N HIS A 32 -6.70 29.45 4.35
CA HIS A 32 -7.76 28.79 5.13
C HIS A 32 -8.59 27.93 4.18
N GLY A 33 -7.92 27.00 3.51
CA GLY A 33 -8.64 25.89 2.90
C GLY A 33 -9.35 25.14 4.03
N CYS A 34 -10.68 25.16 4.06
CA CYS A 34 -11.43 24.25 4.90
C CYS A 34 -11.14 22.83 4.39
N SER A 35 -10.13 22.18 4.95
CA SER A 35 -9.96 20.74 4.81
C SER A 35 -11.15 20.07 5.47
N SER A 36 -11.68 19.00 4.87
CA SER A 36 -12.75 18.28 5.53
C SER A 36 -12.20 17.66 6.82
N PRO A 37 -13.01 17.53 7.89
CA PRO A 37 -12.56 16.93 9.14
C PRO A 37 -11.93 15.55 8.93
N GLN A 38 -12.42 14.76 7.96
CA GLN A 38 -11.82 13.47 7.62
C GLN A 38 -10.41 13.56 7.02
N VAL A 39 -10.12 14.59 6.21
CA VAL A 39 -8.74 14.83 5.76
C VAL A 39 -7.87 15.23 6.95
N SER A 40 -8.39 16.09 7.83
CA SER A 40 -7.63 16.57 8.99
C SER A 40 -7.29 15.45 9.98
N THR A 41 -8.27 14.63 10.39
CA THR A 41 -8.04 13.48 11.26
C THR A 41 -7.06 12.50 10.62
N TYR A 42 -7.22 12.27 9.32
CA TYR A 42 -6.30 11.42 8.58
C TYR A 42 -4.87 11.96 8.56
N GLU A 43 -4.69 13.25 8.31
CA GLU A 43 -3.39 13.93 8.32
C GLU A 43 -2.75 13.98 9.71
N GLU A 44 -3.54 14.00 10.79
CA GLU A 44 -3.03 13.96 12.16
C GLU A 44 -2.34 12.62 12.49
N HIS A 45 -2.83 11.51 11.93
CA HIS A 45 -2.36 10.17 12.28
C HIS A 45 -1.38 9.54 11.29
N ASN A 46 -1.27 10.09 10.07
CA ASN A 46 -0.56 9.42 8.97
C ASN A 46 0.95 9.22 9.21
N ASP A 47 1.57 9.99 10.10
CA ASP A 47 3.00 9.92 10.40
C ASP A 47 3.34 8.89 11.49
N HIS A 48 2.35 8.31 12.18
CA HIS A 48 2.57 7.34 13.24
C HIS A 48 2.89 5.93 12.69
N SER A 49 3.85 5.23 13.31
CA SER A 49 4.27 3.88 12.88
C SER A 49 3.15 2.83 12.90
N GLU A 50 2.09 3.08 13.68
CA GLU A 50 0.95 2.17 13.88
C GLU A 50 -0.19 2.43 12.88
N PHE A 51 -0.07 3.47 12.06
CA PHE A 51 -1.11 3.89 11.14
C PHE A 51 -1.37 2.89 10.00
N ILE A 52 -0.31 2.27 9.47
CA ILE A 52 -0.42 1.25 8.42
C ILE A 52 -1.27 0.05 8.89
N PRO A 53 -0.98 -0.58 10.07
CA PRO A 53 -1.87 -1.58 10.67
C PRO A 53 -3.33 -1.12 10.81
N SER A 54 -3.58 0.09 11.32
CA SER A 54 -4.95 0.62 11.50
C SER A 54 -5.67 0.77 10.16
N CYS A 55 -5.00 1.27 9.13
CA CYS A 55 -5.55 1.37 7.78
C CYS A 55 -5.83 0.00 7.15
N LEU A 56 -4.99 -1.01 7.39
CA LEU A 56 -5.25 -2.38 6.92
C LEU A 56 -6.51 -2.96 7.58
N ASN A 57 -6.67 -2.78 8.90
CA ASN A 57 -7.84 -3.26 9.64
C ASN A 57 -9.12 -2.53 9.22
N PHE A 58 -9.04 -1.20 9.04
CA PHE A 58 -10.16 -0.40 8.52
C PHE A 58 -10.58 -0.88 7.13
N LEU A 59 -9.62 -1.15 6.24
CA LEU A 59 -9.90 -1.71 4.91
C LEU A 59 -10.48 -3.12 4.99
N ALA A 60 -10.05 -3.96 5.92
CA ALA A 60 -10.59 -5.30 6.10
C ALA A 60 -12.07 -5.30 6.54
N GLY A 61 -12.57 -4.19 7.10
CA GLY A 61 -13.92 -4.13 7.66
C GLY A 61 -14.07 -4.99 8.91
N GLU A 62 -12.97 -5.21 9.64
CA GLU A 62 -12.98 -5.98 10.87
C GLU A 62 -13.57 -5.12 12.02
N ASP A 63 -14.74 -5.53 12.51
CA ASP A 63 -15.32 -5.09 13.78
C ASP A 63 -14.96 -6.02 14.95
N SER A 64 -14.34 -7.17 14.65
CA SER A 64 -14.01 -8.17 15.66
C SER A 64 -12.63 -7.89 16.27
N TYR A 65 -12.63 -7.38 17.50
CA TYR A 65 -11.57 -7.45 18.52
C TYR A 65 -10.28 -8.15 18.09
N ILE A 66 -9.47 -7.45 17.29
CA ILE A 66 -8.03 -7.65 17.31
C ILE A 66 -7.53 -6.70 18.39
N THR A 67 -6.81 -7.24 19.37
CA THR A 67 -6.02 -6.47 20.33
C THR A 67 -4.99 -5.67 19.55
N LEU A 68 -5.41 -4.51 19.05
CA LEU A 68 -4.54 -3.47 18.56
C LEU A 68 -3.73 -2.94 19.74
N ALA A 69 -2.44 -2.71 19.53
CA ALA A 69 -1.64 -2.00 20.51
C ALA A 69 -2.13 -0.55 20.69
N ASP A 70 -2.78 0.01 19.67
CA ASP A 70 -3.42 1.32 19.74
C ASP A 70 -4.83 1.29 19.13
N HIS A 71 -5.82 1.06 19.99
CA HIS A 71 -7.24 1.14 19.66
C HIS A 71 -7.63 2.55 19.18
N LYS A 72 -6.86 3.58 19.56
CA LYS A 72 -7.24 4.97 19.39
C LYS A 72 -7.27 5.39 17.91
N ALA A 73 -6.24 5.08 17.13
CA ALA A 73 -6.17 5.49 15.72
C ALA A 73 -7.25 4.81 14.84
N LEU A 74 -7.55 3.52 15.07
CA LEU A 74 -8.63 2.86 14.32
C LEU A 74 -10.00 3.43 14.71
N ASP A 75 -10.24 3.65 16.01
CA ASP A 75 -11.48 4.21 16.51
C ASP A 75 -11.68 5.65 16.00
N GLU A 76 -10.63 6.47 15.96
CA GLU A 76 -10.67 7.82 15.40
C GLU A 76 -10.95 7.82 13.88
N LEU A 77 -10.38 6.88 13.11
CA LEU A 77 -10.71 6.71 11.69
C LEU A 77 -12.16 6.28 11.47
N LYS A 78 -12.69 5.39 12.32
CA LYS A 78 -14.10 4.96 12.27
C LYS A 78 -15.04 6.11 12.63
N HIS A 79 -14.76 6.82 13.73
CA HIS A 79 -15.54 7.97 14.15
C HIS A 79 -15.56 9.07 13.08
N SER A 80 -14.40 9.38 12.49
CA SER A 80 -14.29 10.33 11.38
C SER A 80 -15.08 9.90 10.13
N ALA A 81 -15.17 8.59 9.86
CA ALA A 81 -15.96 8.04 8.77
C ALA A 81 -17.49 8.11 9.02
N GLU A 82 -17.93 8.01 10.28
CA GLU A 82 -19.34 8.00 10.70
C GLU A 82 -19.93 9.42 10.82
N ASP A 83 -19.17 10.36 11.35
CA ASP A 83 -19.66 11.69 11.76
C ASP A 83 -19.96 12.65 10.60
N HIS A 84 -19.52 12.33 9.39
CA HIS A 84 -19.45 13.33 8.32
C HIS A 84 -19.97 12.82 6.97
N ALA A 85 -20.93 13.60 6.44
CA ALA A 85 -21.51 13.39 5.12
C ALA A 85 -20.47 13.60 4.00
N SER A 86 -20.82 13.10 2.82
CA SER A 86 -19.94 12.93 1.68
C SER A 86 -19.06 14.15 1.33
N ASN A 87 -17.78 13.93 1.04
CA ASN A 87 -16.84 14.97 0.63
C ASN A 87 -16.36 14.79 -0.81
N SER A 88 -15.97 15.90 -1.43
CA SER A 88 -15.22 15.85 -2.69
C SER A 88 -13.78 15.43 -2.42
N VAL A 89 -13.33 14.37 -3.10
CA VAL A 89 -11.95 13.90 -3.06
C VAL A 89 -11.43 13.71 -4.49
N ILE A 90 -10.12 13.88 -4.67
CA ILE A 90 -9.45 13.63 -5.94
C ILE A 90 -8.97 12.18 -5.94
N ILE A 91 -9.43 11.40 -6.92
CA ILE A 91 -8.98 10.03 -7.16
C ILE A 91 -8.21 9.94 -8.49
N GLY A 92 -7.41 8.89 -8.64
CA GLY A 92 -6.73 8.57 -9.90
C GLY A 92 -7.47 7.52 -10.72
N GLU A 93 -7.60 7.75 -12.03
CA GLU A 93 -8.01 6.70 -12.96
C GLU A 93 -6.80 5.88 -13.43
N LEU A 94 -6.93 4.55 -13.43
CA LEU A 94 -5.97 3.65 -14.05
C LEU A 94 -6.28 3.54 -15.54
N TYR A 95 -5.29 3.78 -16.39
CA TYR A 95 -5.45 3.68 -17.83
C TYR A 95 -4.18 3.16 -18.50
N TYR A 96 -4.30 2.72 -19.75
CA TYR A 96 -3.15 2.38 -20.59
C TYR A 96 -2.72 3.59 -21.43
N ASP A 97 -1.47 4.02 -21.28
CA ASP A 97 -0.87 5.10 -22.07
C ASP A 97 -0.22 4.50 -23.33
N LEU A 98 -0.83 4.75 -24.49
CA LEU A 98 -0.35 4.27 -25.78
C LEU A 98 1.04 4.82 -26.15
N SER A 99 1.36 6.05 -25.72
CA SER A 99 2.63 6.70 -26.05
C SER A 99 3.76 6.09 -25.23
N ALA A 100 3.50 5.84 -23.94
CA ALA A 100 4.46 5.20 -23.05
C ALA A 100 4.48 3.66 -23.17
N ARG A 101 3.46 3.07 -23.82
CA ARG A 101 3.21 1.63 -23.92
C ARG A 101 3.16 0.94 -22.56
N GLU A 102 2.54 1.59 -21.57
CA GLU A 102 2.38 1.02 -20.23
C GLU A 102 1.13 1.55 -19.52
N GLY A 103 0.65 0.79 -18.52
CA GLY A 103 -0.38 1.27 -17.62
C GLY A 103 0.12 2.38 -16.69
N ARG A 104 -0.74 3.35 -16.40
CA ARG A 104 -0.46 4.50 -15.53
C ARG A 104 -1.61 4.76 -14.57
N HIS A 105 -1.29 5.06 -13.32
CA HIS A 105 -2.25 5.44 -12.29
C HIS A 105 -1.75 6.68 -11.55
N PHE A 106 -0.63 6.56 -10.84
CA PHE A 106 0.03 7.66 -10.14
C PHE A 106 1.55 7.56 -10.25
N HIS A 107 2.24 8.63 -9.84
CA HIS A 107 3.68 8.66 -9.57
C HIS A 107 3.94 9.40 -8.25
N LEU A 108 5.15 9.23 -7.71
CA LEU A 108 5.65 10.09 -6.64
C LEU A 108 6.31 11.30 -7.29
N ASP A 109 5.91 12.50 -6.89
CA ASP A 109 6.51 13.75 -7.34
C ASP A 109 7.81 14.06 -6.56
N PRO A 110 8.52 15.17 -6.85
CA PRO A 110 9.74 15.53 -6.15
C PRO A 110 9.58 15.76 -4.64
N ASP A 111 8.36 16.07 -4.18
CA ASP A 111 8.03 16.31 -2.77
C ASP A 111 7.56 15.03 -2.06
N ASP A 112 7.77 13.87 -2.69
CA ASP A 112 7.38 12.54 -2.18
C ASP A 112 5.86 12.36 -2.04
N LEU A 113 5.07 13.12 -2.81
CA LEU A 113 3.60 13.03 -2.79
C LEU A 113 3.06 12.20 -3.96
N ILE A 114 1.99 11.44 -3.69
CA ILE A 114 1.25 10.76 -4.76
C ILE A 114 0.53 11.79 -5.62
N THR A 115 0.93 11.84 -6.90
CA THR A 115 0.32 12.64 -7.96
C THR A 115 -0.26 11.74 -9.05
N TYR A 116 -1.54 11.94 -9.36
CA TYR A 116 -2.27 11.14 -10.35
C TYR A 116 -1.98 11.60 -11.78
N TYR A 117 -1.83 10.65 -12.71
CA TYR A 117 -1.71 10.98 -14.14
C TYR A 117 -3.04 11.44 -14.75
N LYS A 118 -4.15 10.88 -14.27
CA LYS A 118 -5.52 11.29 -14.62
C LYS A 118 -6.32 11.50 -13.34
N PRO A 119 -6.22 12.70 -12.74
CA PRO A 119 -7.00 13.03 -11.55
C PRO A 119 -8.47 13.23 -11.93
N ARG A 120 -9.37 12.83 -11.04
CA ARG A 120 -10.80 13.05 -11.15
C ARG A 120 -11.37 13.40 -9.78
N THR A 121 -12.13 14.48 -9.71
CA THR A 121 -12.89 14.82 -8.50
C THR A 121 -14.15 13.97 -8.44
N VAL A 122 -14.37 13.31 -7.31
CA VAL A 122 -15.56 12.49 -7.02
C VAL A 122 -16.09 12.83 -5.64
N ILE A 123 -17.37 12.59 -5.41
CA ILE A 123 -18.00 12.72 -4.10
C ILE A 123 -18.07 11.32 -3.50
N LEU A 124 -17.41 11.11 -2.36
CA LEU A 124 -17.40 9.83 -1.63
C LEU A 124 -18.03 10.00 -0.25
N GLY A 125 -18.67 8.94 0.25
CA GLY A 125 -19.08 8.89 1.66
C GLY A 125 -17.86 8.85 2.60
N GLY A 126 -18.05 9.16 3.89
CA GLY A 126 -16.95 9.17 4.88
C GLY A 126 -16.16 7.86 4.90
N TRP A 127 -16.84 6.73 4.93
CA TRP A 127 -16.22 5.40 4.83
C TRP A 127 -15.39 5.19 3.56
N GLU A 128 -15.94 5.50 2.38
CA GLU A 128 -15.24 5.34 1.10
C GLU A 128 -14.02 6.27 0.99
N MET A 129 -14.16 7.48 1.53
CA MET A 129 -13.08 8.45 1.59
C MET A 129 -11.92 7.96 2.46
N ILE A 130 -12.17 7.50 3.68
CA ILE A 130 -11.12 6.95 4.55
C ILE A 130 -10.48 5.70 3.90
N GLN A 131 -11.27 4.83 3.26
CA GLN A 131 -10.72 3.69 2.50
C GLN A 131 -9.76 4.16 1.39
N HIS A 132 -10.14 5.19 0.63
CA HIS A 132 -9.30 5.74 -0.42
C HIS A 132 -8.01 6.34 0.14
N LEU A 133 -8.09 7.13 1.21
CA LEU A 133 -6.93 7.74 1.85
C LEU A 133 -5.98 6.67 2.41
N CYS A 134 -6.51 5.69 3.16
CA CYS A 134 -5.73 4.54 3.64
C CYS A 134 -5.03 3.78 2.51
N ALA A 135 -5.73 3.49 1.42
CA ALA A 135 -5.14 2.84 0.25
C ALA A 135 -4.02 3.68 -0.39
N ARG A 136 -4.19 5.01 -0.45
CA ARG A 136 -3.19 5.96 -0.95
C ARG A 136 -1.91 5.90 -0.11
N HIS A 137 -2.01 5.99 1.21
CA HIS A 137 -0.84 5.99 2.08
C HIS A 137 -0.15 4.62 2.18
N ILE A 138 -0.91 3.52 2.30
CA ILE A 138 -0.31 2.18 2.25
C ILE A 138 0.49 2.02 0.96
N ARG A 139 -0.06 2.45 -0.18
CA ARG A 139 0.66 2.38 -1.44
C ARG A 139 1.86 3.32 -1.49
N HIS A 140 1.77 4.52 -0.93
CA HIS A 140 2.91 5.43 -0.82
C HIS A 140 4.08 4.78 -0.07
N GLU A 141 3.84 4.19 1.10
CA GLU A 141 4.88 3.51 1.87
C GLU A 141 5.45 2.29 1.13
N ILE A 142 4.60 1.52 0.43
CA ILE A 142 5.06 0.44 -0.44
C ILE A 142 5.99 0.97 -1.54
N GLU A 143 5.69 2.10 -2.15
CA GLU A 143 6.55 2.67 -3.19
C GLU A 143 7.91 3.08 -2.65
N ARG A 144 7.94 3.73 -1.49
CA ARG A 144 9.19 4.11 -0.84
C ARG A 144 10.02 2.90 -0.43
N GLY A 145 9.39 1.82 0.05
CA GLY A 145 10.08 0.58 0.40
C GLY A 145 10.80 -0.05 -0.81
N PHE A 146 10.15 -0.11 -1.97
CA PHE A 146 10.78 -0.63 -3.20
C PHE A 146 11.84 0.32 -3.75
N LEU A 147 11.68 1.65 -3.62
CA LEU A 147 12.71 2.62 -3.98
C LEU A 147 13.94 2.52 -3.07
N ARG A 148 13.74 2.40 -1.76
CA ARG A 148 14.81 2.27 -0.76
C ARG A 148 15.66 1.03 -1.02
N SER A 149 15.02 -0.12 -1.22
CA SER A 149 15.73 -1.36 -1.55
C SER A 149 16.53 -1.24 -2.85
N GLY A 150 15.96 -0.64 -3.91
CA GLY A 150 16.71 -0.46 -5.16
C GLY A 150 17.85 0.55 -5.09
N LEU A 151 17.78 1.53 -4.19
CA LEU A 151 18.93 2.39 -3.87
C LEU A 151 20.06 1.64 -3.17
N ILE A 152 19.74 0.68 -2.28
CA ILE A 152 20.73 -0.14 -1.56
C ILE A 152 21.47 -1.06 -2.54
N VAL A 153 20.75 -1.80 -3.39
CA VAL A 153 21.36 -2.71 -4.39
C VAL A 153 22.38 -2.02 -5.29
N ARG A 154 22.17 -0.74 -5.61
CA ARG A 154 23.09 0.03 -6.49
C ARG A 154 24.36 0.51 -5.81
N LYS A 155 24.37 0.61 -4.48
CA LYS A 155 25.50 1.15 -3.73
C LYS A 155 26.59 0.11 -3.50
N ASP A 156 26.22 -1.10 -3.06
CA ASP A 156 27.18 -2.13 -2.69
C ASP A 156 26.62 -3.55 -2.91
N ALA A 157 27.41 -4.41 -3.55
CA ALA A 157 27.07 -5.82 -3.74
C ALA A 157 26.96 -6.59 -2.41
N ALA A 158 27.69 -6.19 -1.36
CA ALA A 158 27.58 -6.79 -0.03
C ALA A 158 26.23 -6.49 0.66
N SER A 159 25.51 -5.47 0.18
CA SER A 159 24.22 -5.03 0.73
C SER A 159 22.99 -5.66 0.04
N ILE A 160 23.20 -6.54 -0.95
CA ILE A 160 22.09 -7.21 -1.68
C ILE A 160 21.14 -7.92 -0.73
N ARG A 161 21.67 -8.61 0.30
CA ARG A 161 20.84 -9.32 1.29
C ARG A 161 19.97 -8.38 2.12
N GLU A 162 20.47 -7.19 2.45
CA GLU A 162 19.68 -6.17 3.16
C GLU A 162 18.56 -5.64 2.27
N ALA A 163 18.87 -5.33 1.01
CA ALA A 163 17.86 -4.89 0.05
C ALA A 163 16.79 -5.95 -0.21
N GLU A 164 17.19 -7.22 -0.32
CA GLU A 164 16.27 -8.35 -0.45
C GLU A 164 15.34 -8.49 0.75
N ASN A 165 15.85 -8.33 1.98
CA ASN A 165 15.02 -8.38 3.18
C ASN A 165 13.97 -7.26 3.18
N ILE A 166 14.39 -6.01 2.95
CA ILE A 166 13.48 -4.85 2.89
C ILE A 166 12.44 -5.05 1.78
N ALA A 167 12.85 -5.52 0.61
CA ALA A 167 11.95 -5.73 -0.52
C ALA A 167 10.96 -6.88 -0.26
N ASN A 168 11.36 -7.93 0.49
CA ASN A 168 10.46 -9.00 0.91
C ASN A 168 9.45 -8.55 1.97
N GLU A 169 9.86 -7.76 2.96
CA GLU A 169 8.95 -7.16 3.94
C GLU A 169 7.94 -6.24 3.25
N ASN A 170 8.40 -5.44 2.31
CA ASN A 170 7.56 -4.54 1.54
C ASN A 170 6.59 -5.29 0.61
N LEU A 171 7.04 -6.38 -0.03
CA LEU A 171 6.15 -7.27 -0.77
C LEU A 171 5.13 -7.95 0.16
N ALA A 172 5.50 -8.32 1.37
CA ALA A 172 4.55 -8.88 2.35
C ALA A 172 3.46 -7.86 2.72
N LEU A 173 3.83 -6.58 2.91
CA LEU A 173 2.87 -5.49 3.11
C LEU A 173 1.95 -5.32 1.89
N TYR A 174 2.51 -5.33 0.67
CA TYR A 174 1.73 -5.29 -0.57
C TYR A 174 0.70 -6.44 -0.64
N LEU A 175 1.09 -7.67 -0.26
CA LEU A 175 0.19 -8.83 -0.30
C LEU A 175 -0.92 -8.73 0.75
N LYS A 176 -0.63 -8.22 1.96
CA LYS A 176 -1.66 -7.91 2.95
C LYS A 176 -2.65 -6.86 2.43
N PHE A 177 -2.13 -5.79 1.83
CA PHE A 177 -2.95 -4.76 1.20
C PHE A 177 -3.81 -5.33 0.07
N ALA A 178 -3.25 -6.23 -0.75
CA ALA A 178 -3.98 -6.86 -1.84
C ALA A 178 -5.16 -7.72 -1.37
N GLU A 179 -5.01 -8.38 -0.23
CA GLU A 179 -6.10 -9.16 0.37
C GLU A 179 -7.23 -8.25 0.86
N VAL A 180 -6.92 -7.22 1.64
CA VAL A 180 -7.96 -6.31 2.17
C VAL A 180 -8.60 -5.40 1.09
N ALA A 181 -7.89 -5.17 -0.02
CA ALA A 181 -8.41 -4.44 -1.17
C ALA A 181 -9.28 -5.30 -2.10
N LYS A 182 -9.38 -6.62 -1.86
CA LYS A 182 -10.25 -7.52 -2.63
C LYS A 182 -11.71 -7.12 -2.46
N GLY A 183 -12.45 -7.07 -3.58
CA GLY A 183 -13.85 -6.65 -3.58
C GLY A 183 -14.11 -5.15 -3.35
N LYS A 184 -13.07 -4.35 -3.04
CA LYS A 184 -13.21 -2.90 -2.88
C LYS A 184 -13.40 -2.17 -4.22
N PRO A 185 -13.90 -0.91 -4.22
CA PRO A 185 -14.10 -0.16 -5.45
C PRO A 185 -12.78 0.14 -6.18
N SER A 186 -12.87 0.49 -7.47
CA SER A 186 -11.69 0.69 -8.33
C SER A 186 -10.72 1.75 -7.80
N HIS A 187 -11.21 2.83 -7.19
CA HIS A 187 -10.39 3.90 -6.60
C HIS A 187 -9.51 3.47 -5.40
N VAL A 188 -9.73 2.25 -4.88
CA VAL A 188 -8.91 1.62 -3.83
C VAL A 188 -8.06 0.52 -4.47
N ARG A 189 -8.70 -0.39 -5.22
CA ARG A 189 -8.01 -1.53 -5.85
C ARG A 189 -6.94 -1.09 -6.86
N ASN A 190 -7.11 0.02 -7.55
CA ASN A 190 -6.14 0.51 -8.54
C ASN A 190 -4.79 0.89 -7.91
N PHE A 191 -4.72 1.10 -6.59
CA PHE A 191 -3.43 1.26 -5.89
C PHE A 191 -2.59 -0.02 -5.84
N LEU A 192 -3.14 -1.18 -6.18
CA LEU A 192 -2.34 -2.40 -6.36
C LEU A 192 -1.58 -2.42 -7.69
N PHE A 193 -1.95 -1.60 -8.67
CA PHE A 193 -1.30 -1.60 -9.98
C PHE A 193 0.19 -1.25 -9.88
N ILE A 194 1.07 -2.03 -10.52
CA ILE A 194 2.52 -1.77 -10.62
C ILE A 194 2.86 -1.48 -12.09
N PRO A 195 3.37 -0.28 -12.43
CA PRO A 195 3.76 0.04 -13.80
C PRO A 195 4.94 -0.79 -14.26
N ILE A 196 4.97 -1.11 -15.55
CA ILE A 196 6.01 -1.93 -16.19
C ILE A 196 7.39 -1.31 -15.99
N SER A 197 7.48 0.02 -16.06
CA SER A 197 8.74 0.75 -15.87
C SER A 197 9.49 0.31 -14.61
N LYS A 198 8.77 0.05 -13.52
CA LYS A 198 9.34 -0.32 -12.22
C LYS A 198 9.88 -1.76 -12.16
N LEU A 199 9.45 -2.61 -13.09
CA LEU A 199 9.90 -4.01 -13.19
C LEU A 199 11.00 -4.17 -14.25
N VAL A 200 10.91 -3.44 -15.37
CA VAL A 200 11.75 -3.72 -16.55
C VAL A 200 12.79 -2.65 -16.81
N LYS A 201 12.52 -1.38 -16.47
CA LYS A 201 13.46 -0.29 -16.78
C LYS A 201 14.46 -0.13 -15.64
N ARG A 202 15.73 -0.49 -15.88
CA ARG A 202 16.85 -0.23 -14.94
C ARG A 202 17.01 1.24 -14.53
N LYS A 203 16.34 2.19 -15.17
CA LYS A 203 16.35 3.60 -14.77
C LYS A 203 15.57 3.83 -13.48
N ASP A 204 14.45 3.13 -13.29
CA ASP A 204 13.66 3.23 -12.09
C ASP A 204 14.43 2.56 -10.94
N LYS A 205 14.67 3.32 -9.88
CA LYS A 205 15.47 2.93 -8.70
C LYS A 205 14.73 1.92 -7.81
N THR A 206 13.76 1.18 -8.36
CA THR A 206 12.95 0.20 -7.65
C THR A 206 13.54 -1.19 -7.76
N TYR A 207 13.41 -1.96 -6.69
CA TYR A 207 13.84 -3.34 -6.66
C TYR A 207 12.71 -4.23 -6.15
N PHE A 208 12.36 -5.26 -6.91
CA PHE A 208 11.36 -6.27 -6.52
C PHE A 208 12.06 -7.61 -6.28
N PRO A 209 11.74 -8.34 -5.20
CA PRO A 209 12.27 -9.68 -5.03
C PRO A 209 11.65 -10.57 -6.12
N SER A 210 12.47 -11.29 -6.88
CA SER A 210 11.98 -12.07 -8.02
C SER A 210 11.49 -13.46 -7.63
N CYS A 211 11.95 -13.95 -6.47
CA CYS A 211 11.58 -15.27 -5.96
C CYS A 211 10.06 -15.44 -5.80
N ASN A 212 9.49 -16.39 -6.56
CA ASN A 212 8.05 -16.68 -6.62
C ASN A 212 7.18 -15.43 -6.83
N LEU A 213 7.69 -14.40 -7.50
CA LEU A 213 6.99 -13.12 -7.64
C LEU A 213 5.67 -13.30 -8.41
N LEU A 214 5.68 -14.06 -9.50
CA LEU A 214 4.47 -14.36 -10.28
C LEU A 214 3.42 -15.11 -9.44
N GLU A 215 3.82 -16.08 -8.63
CA GLU A 215 2.91 -16.82 -7.74
C GLU A 215 2.28 -15.88 -6.71
N ARG A 216 3.09 -14.99 -6.11
CA ARG A 216 2.65 -14.02 -5.11
C ARG A 216 1.74 -12.93 -5.69
N LEU A 217 2.06 -12.40 -6.88
CA LEU A 217 1.33 -11.30 -7.51
C LEU A 217 0.18 -11.75 -8.41
N GLY A 218 0.10 -13.03 -8.78
CA GLY A 218 -0.91 -13.56 -9.69
C GLY A 218 -2.34 -13.29 -9.21
N THR A 219 -2.65 -13.63 -7.96
CA THR A 219 -3.99 -13.38 -7.38
C THR A 219 -4.36 -11.89 -7.33
N PRO A 220 -3.51 -10.98 -6.80
CA PRO A 220 -3.76 -9.53 -6.88
C PRO A 220 -4.06 -9.03 -8.30
N ILE A 221 -3.30 -9.48 -9.30
CA ILE A 221 -3.46 -9.08 -10.71
C ILE A 221 -4.78 -9.59 -11.28
N VAL A 222 -5.11 -10.86 -11.04
CA VAL A 222 -6.38 -11.46 -11.48
C VAL A 222 -7.57 -10.74 -10.85
N ASN A 223 -7.49 -10.39 -9.57
CA ASN A 223 -8.52 -9.58 -8.90
C ASN A 223 -8.66 -8.19 -9.55
N GLY A 224 -7.53 -7.56 -9.91
CA GLY A 224 -7.48 -6.31 -10.67
C GLY A 224 -8.20 -6.40 -12.02
N LEU A 225 -7.92 -7.44 -12.80
CA LEU A 225 -8.58 -7.74 -14.07
C LEU A 225 -10.08 -7.97 -13.89
N GLN A 226 -10.46 -8.85 -12.96
CA GLN A 226 -11.87 -9.18 -12.74
C GLN A 226 -12.70 -7.98 -12.31
N GLY A 227 -12.12 -7.09 -11.51
CA GLY A 227 -12.80 -5.88 -11.06
C GLY A 227 -12.91 -4.77 -12.10
N ASN A 228 -12.14 -4.84 -13.21
CA ASN A 228 -12.10 -3.80 -14.24
C ASN A 228 -12.67 -4.25 -15.59
N LYS A 229 -13.40 -5.37 -15.67
CA LYS A 229 -13.95 -5.95 -16.92
C LYS A 229 -14.65 -4.98 -17.88
N LYS A 230 -15.24 -3.88 -17.36
CA LYS A 230 -15.96 -2.88 -18.16
C LYS A 230 -15.07 -1.72 -18.63
N ASP A 231 -13.90 -1.53 -18.03
CA ASP A 231 -12.92 -0.50 -18.39
C ASP A 231 -11.79 -1.13 -19.22
N ARG A 232 -11.85 -0.94 -20.53
CA ARG A 232 -10.84 -1.49 -21.47
C ARG A 232 -9.45 -0.92 -21.22
N GLY A 233 -9.34 0.34 -20.80
CA GLY A 233 -8.06 0.99 -20.54
C GLY A 233 -7.40 0.38 -19.31
N ALA A 234 -8.14 0.25 -18.22
CA ALA A 234 -7.67 -0.40 -17.01
C ALA A 234 -7.37 -1.89 -17.23
N MET A 235 -8.22 -2.62 -17.97
CA MET A 235 -7.96 -4.02 -18.34
C MET A 235 -6.64 -4.20 -19.06
N THR A 236 -6.37 -3.35 -20.07
CA THR A 236 -5.12 -3.39 -20.82
C THR A 236 -3.93 -3.13 -19.90
N ALA A 237 -4.03 -2.11 -19.02
CA ALA A 237 -2.99 -1.84 -18.04
C ALA A 237 -2.68 -3.05 -17.14
N TRP A 238 -3.72 -3.70 -16.59
CA TRP A 238 -3.56 -4.90 -15.75
C TRP A 238 -2.96 -6.09 -16.49
N THR A 239 -3.35 -6.33 -17.75
CA THR A 239 -2.76 -7.39 -18.58
C THR A 239 -1.27 -7.14 -18.82
N GLU A 240 -0.91 -5.90 -19.11
CA GLU A 240 0.47 -5.48 -19.33
C GLU A 240 1.32 -5.61 -18.06
N MET A 241 0.76 -5.31 -16.88
CA MET A 241 1.40 -5.63 -15.59
C MET A 241 1.63 -7.14 -15.44
N MET A 242 0.67 -7.99 -15.81
CA MET A 242 0.82 -9.44 -15.72
C MET A 242 1.99 -9.93 -16.57
N LEU A 243 2.07 -9.48 -17.82
CA LEU A 243 3.17 -9.82 -18.73
C LEU A 243 4.52 -9.36 -18.16
N ALA A 244 4.59 -8.14 -17.61
CA ALA A 244 5.81 -7.62 -17.01
C ALA A 244 6.26 -8.42 -15.79
N VAL A 245 5.33 -8.81 -14.90
CA VAL A 245 5.65 -9.65 -13.74
C VAL A 245 6.11 -11.04 -14.17
N THR A 246 5.45 -11.65 -15.15
CA THR A 246 5.86 -12.95 -15.71
C THR A 246 7.28 -12.87 -16.29
N ASN A 247 7.54 -11.88 -17.14
CA ASN A 247 8.87 -11.68 -17.73
C ASN A 247 9.93 -11.45 -16.65
N TYR A 248 9.66 -10.55 -15.68
CA TYR A 248 10.58 -10.28 -14.58
C TYR A 248 10.93 -11.55 -13.80
N SER A 249 9.92 -12.38 -13.49
CA SER A 249 10.10 -13.63 -12.75
C SER A 249 10.94 -14.66 -13.52
N ILE A 250 10.85 -14.67 -14.85
CA ILE A 250 11.63 -15.57 -15.72
C ILE A 250 13.07 -15.09 -15.86
N THR A 251 13.30 -13.79 -16.04
CA THR A 251 14.62 -13.24 -16.37
C THR A 251 15.50 -12.97 -15.15
N HIS A 252 14.92 -12.81 -13.96
CA HIS A 252 15.66 -12.53 -12.72
C HIS A 252 15.59 -13.74 -11.79
N GLN A 253 16.12 -14.90 -12.20
CA GLN A 253 16.12 -16.07 -11.32
C GLN A 253 17.03 -15.82 -10.10
N GLN A 254 16.42 -15.74 -8.92
CA GLN A 254 17.11 -15.80 -7.63
C GLN A 254 17.07 -17.23 -7.10
N GLU A 255 18.13 -17.70 -6.46
CA GLU A 255 18.10 -18.96 -5.71
C GLU A 255 17.14 -18.84 -4.53
N CYS A 256 15.90 -19.26 -4.75
CA CYS A 256 14.88 -19.32 -3.71
C CYS A 256 15.25 -20.38 -2.68
N LYS A 257 15.63 -19.96 -1.46
CA LYS A 257 15.61 -20.88 -0.30
C LYS A 257 14.16 -21.25 -0.03
N VAL A 258 13.74 -22.41 -0.52
CA VAL A 258 12.43 -22.99 -0.22
C VAL A 258 12.43 -23.44 1.25
N THR A 259 12.12 -22.54 2.18
CA THR A 259 11.71 -22.97 3.52
C THR A 259 10.26 -23.42 3.44
N VAL A 260 10.04 -24.70 3.11
CA VAL A 260 8.74 -25.34 3.28
C VAL A 260 8.44 -25.35 4.79
N ARG A 261 7.79 -24.31 5.31
CA ARG A 261 7.06 -24.42 6.56
C ARG A 261 5.74 -25.10 6.25
N THR A 262 5.75 -26.43 6.15
CA THR A 262 4.53 -27.22 6.09
C THR A 262 3.72 -26.94 7.38
N PRO A 263 2.47 -26.48 7.31
CA PRO A 263 1.65 -26.19 8.48
C PRO A 263 0.99 -27.45 9.06
N LEU A 264 1.70 -28.58 9.13
CA LEU A 264 1.14 -29.88 9.53
C LEU A 264 1.90 -30.53 10.70
N ARG A 265 2.30 -29.74 11.70
CA ARG A 265 2.87 -30.31 12.95
C ARG A 265 2.38 -29.73 14.27
N SER A 266 1.37 -28.86 14.28
CA SER A 266 0.81 -28.32 15.53
C SER A 266 -0.55 -28.90 15.94
N PHE A 267 -1.08 -29.91 15.26
CA PHE A 267 -2.40 -30.52 15.57
C PHE A 267 -2.35 -31.95 16.12
N HIS A 268 -1.25 -32.38 16.74
CA HIS A 268 -1.21 -33.64 17.49
C HIS A 268 -0.38 -33.52 18.77
N LYS A 269 -0.72 -32.55 19.62
CA LYS A 269 -0.22 -32.49 21.01
C LYS A 269 -1.25 -31.82 21.93
N SER A 270 -2.47 -32.34 21.92
CA SER A 270 -3.47 -32.04 22.94
C SER A 270 -4.52 -33.14 22.98
N GLU A 271 -4.10 -34.38 23.18
CA GLU A 271 -4.96 -35.45 23.66
C GLU A 271 -4.03 -36.52 24.24
N GLU A 272 -4.38 -37.07 25.41
CA GLU A 272 -3.59 -37.91 26.32
C GLU A 272 -2.72 -37.17 27.35
N SER A 273 -3.37 -36.42 28.24
CA SER A 273 -2.94 -36.29 29.63
C SER A 273 -4.10 -36.57 30.57
N GLU A 274 -4.65 -37.78 30.52
CA GLU A 274 -5.45 -38.32 31.62
C GLU A 274 -5.45 -39.84 31.54
N PHE A 275 -4.46 -40.48 32.15
CA PHE A 275 -4.63 -41.68 32.97
C PHE A 275 -3.31 -41.97 33.68
N LYS A 276 -3.28 -41.68 34.98
CA LYS A 276 -2.26 -42.22 35.89
C LYS A 276 -2.48 -43.73 35.99
N ASN A 277 -1.42 -44.52 35.89
CA ASN A 277 -1.05 -45.35 37.03
C ASN A 277 0.44 -45.74 37.03
N PRO A 278 1.08 -45.76 38.20
CA PRO A 278 2.52 -45.91 38.36
C PRO A 278 2.87 -47.38 38.64
N SER A 279 3.71 -47.99 37.82
CA SER A 279 4.55 -49.13 38.23
C SER A 279 5.39 -49.61 37.06
N GLN A 280 6.71 -49.42 37.16
CA GLN A 280 7.67 -50.52 37.23
C GLN A 280 9.08 -49.95 37.08
N SER A 281 9.72 -49.81 38.23
CA SER A 281 11.15 -49.92 38.36
C SER A 281 11.60 -51.34 37.98
N SER A 282 12.87 -51.42 37.61
CA SER A 282 13.72 -52.61 37.67
C SER A 282 13.74 -53.59 36.47
N SER A 283 14.86 -53.48 35.76
CA SER A 283 15.86 -54.55 35.61
C SER A 283 15.69 -55.67 34.56
N LYS A 284 16.86 -55.98 33.99
CA LYS A 284 17.30 -57.26 33.39
C LYS A 284 16.85 -57.62 31.97
N SER A 285 17.79 -57.40 31.06
CA SER A 285 18.48 -58.43 30.26
C SER A 285 17.74 -59.77 30.06
N LYS A 286 17.38 -60.06 28.80
CA LYS A 286 17.75 -61.31 28.08
C LYS A 286 17.30 -61.27 26.61
N ARG A 287 18.30 -61.30 25.72
CA ARG A 287 18.48 -62.25 24.60
C ARG A 287 17.27 -62.61 23.69
N THR A 288 17.50 -62.41 22.39
CA THR A 288 17.44 -63.40 21.27
C THR A 288 16.50 -63.04 20.10
N VAL A 289 17.15 -62.68 18.98
CA VAL A 289 16.91 -63.04 17.56
C VAL A 289 15.47 -63.26 17.08
N SER A 290 15.08 -62.50 16.05
CA SER A 290 14.31 -63.00 14.91
C SER A 290 14.56 -62.15 13.66
N LYS A 291 15.18 -62.78 12.65
CA LYS A 291 15.37 -62.26 11.29
C LYS A 291 14.05 -62.28 10.51
N THR A 292 13.77 -61.23 9.74
CA THR A 292 13.11 -61.34 8.41
C THR A 292 13.32 -60.03 7.65
N ARG A 293 14.41 -59.92 6.88
CA ARG A 293 14.55 -60.19 5.43
C ARG A 293 13.70 -59.28 4.54
N TYR A 294 14.37 -58.21 4.07
CA TYR A 294 14.06 -57.47 2.86
C TYR A 294 13.89 -58.41 1.66
N THR A 295 12.87 -58.19 0.84
CA THR A 295 12.97 -58.45 -0.60
C THR A 295 12.46 -57.24 -1.37
N ALA A 296 13.26 -56.82 -2.33
CA ALA A 296 13.00 -55.77 -3.27
C ALA A 296 12.73 -56.39 -4.66
N ARG A 297 11.92 -55.66 -5.44
CA ARG A 297 11.96 -55.49 -6.90
C ARG A 297 11.38 -56.56 -7.85
N LYS A 298 10.32 -56.10 -8.55
CA LYS A 298 10.18 -55.80 -10.01
C LYS A 298 9.92 -56.93 -11.04
N ARG A 299 9.03 -56.55 -11.97
CA ARG A 299 8.79 -57.00 -13.38
C ARG A 299 8.13 -58.38 -13.50
N ARG A 300 7.10 -58.62 -14.32
CA ARG A 300 6.59 -57.95 -15.52
C ARG A 300 5.11 -57.65 -15.39
#